data_AF-A0A944NA62-F1
#
_entry.id   AF-A0A944NA62-F1
#
_cell.length_a   1.000
_cell.length_b   1.000
_cell.length_c   1.000
_cell.angle_alpha   90.00
_cell.angle_beta   90.00
_cell.angle_gamma   90.00
#
_symmetry.space_group_name_H-M   'P 1'
#
loop_
_entity.id
_entity.type
_entity.pdbx_description
1 polymer ?
#
loop_
_entity_poly.entity_id
_entity_poly.type
_entity_poly.pdbx_seq_one_letter_code
_entity_poly.pdbx_strand_id
1 'polypeptide(L)'
;MWHTKIANKGLILLSWAVLLMPLIGFAKLSINPNCHENFTGKVTSVTDLHTPFTSLKRVKVNFTLKDNNIKKEERTRTIKILKYGETTFEPGSSYLVKLRDNYICSVNKVKSI
;
A
#
# COMPACT_ATOMS: atom_id res chain seq x y z
N MET A 1 -12.47 -76.78 -12.21
CA MET A 1 -12.44 -77.71 -11.07
C MET A 1 -11.12 -77.44 -10.32
N TRP A 2 -11.18 -77.10 -9.03
CA TRP A 2 -10.06 -77.02 -8.05
C TRP A 2 -9.07 -75.84 -8.21
N HIS A 3 -9.05 -74.84 -7.30
CA HIS A 3 -8.36 -74.80 -5.98
C HIS A 3 -6.84 -75.07 -6.14
N THR A 4 -5.86 -74.30 -5.65
CA THR A 4 -5.80 -73.40 -4.49
C THR A 4 -4.42 -72.70 -4.42
N LYS A 5 -4.41 -71.47 -3.88
CA LYS A 5 -3.43 -70.84 -2.95
C LYS A 5 -1.92 -71.11 -3.09
N ILE A 6 -1.15 -70.01 -3.19
CA ILE A 6 -0.07 -69.72 -2.24
C ILE A 6 -0.14 -68.23 -1.85
N ALA A 7 -0.35 -67.99 -0.56
CA ALA A 7 -0.12 -66.72 0.11
C ALA A 7 1.27 -66.76 0.74
N ASN A 8 2.06 -65.68 0.66
CA ASN A 8 2.80 -65.24 1.86
C ASN A 8 3.29 -63.79 1.76
N LYS A 9 2.53 -62.92 2.41
CA LYS A 9 2.94 -61.77 3.22
C LYS A 9 4.38 -61.26 3.05
N GLY A 10 4.57 -60.36 2.08
CA GLY A 10 5.63 -59.37 2.11
C GLY A 10 5.29 -58.31 3.17
N LEU A 11 6.08 -58.30 4.23
CA LEU A 11 6.06 -57.33 5.32
C LEU A 11 6.32 -55.92 4.76
N ILE A 12 5.26 -55.13 4.56
CA ILE A 12 5.39 -53.73 4.15
C ILE A 12 5.84 -52.94 5.38
N LEU A 13 7.15 -52.66 5.42
CA LEU A 13 7.73 -51.64 6.30
C LEU A 13 7.07 -50.30 5.96
N LEU A 14 6.07 -49.92 6.77
CA LEU A 14 5.54 -48.57 6.80
C LEU A 14 6.68 -47.66 7.28
N SER A 15 7.42 -47.10 6.33
CA SER A 15 8.37 -46.02 6.57
C SER A 15 7.60 -44.82 7.09
N TRP A 16 7.74 -44.55 8.38
CA TRP A 16 7.27 -43.32 9.03
C TRP A 16 8.17 -42.16 8.61
N ALA A 17 8.20 -41.84 7.31
CA ALA A 17 8.71 -40.57 6.85
C ALA A 17 7.62 -39.52 7.11
N VAL A 18 7.54 -39.09 8.37
CA VAL A 18 6.85 -37.87 8.76
C VAL A 18 7.49 -36.75 7.94
N LEU A 19 6.82 -36.39 6.84
CA LEU A 19 7.06 -35.22 6.03
C LEU A 19 6.80 -33.99 6.93
N LEU A 20 7.81 -33.61 7.71
CA LEU A 20 7.96 -32.27 8.26
C LEU A 20 8.20 -31.34 7.07
N MET A 21 7.14 -31.03 6.32
CA MET A 21 7.14 -29.86 5.46
C MET A 21 7.15 -28.65 6.42
N PRO A 22 8.20 -27.81 6.43
CA PRO A 22 8.10 -26.55 7.12
C PRO A 22 7.00 -25.76 6.40
N LEU A 23 5.88 -25.56 7.09
CA LEU A 23 4.93 -24.51 6.78
C LEU A 23 5.68 -23.18 6.89
N ILE A 24 6.34 -22.77 5.81
CA ILE A 24 6.84 -21.41 5.64
C ILE A 24 5.59 -20.56 5.40
N GLY A 25 4.87 -20.29 6.49
CA GLY A 25 3.82 -19.30 6.51
C GLY A 25 4.46 -17.94 6.28
N PHE A 26 4.37 -17.43 5.06
CA PHE A 26 4.60 -16.02 4.81
C PHE A 26 3.54 -15.27 5.62
N ALA A 27 3.94 -14.78 6.80
CA ALA A 27 3.15 -13.80 7.53
C ALA A 27 3.05 -12.55 6.65
N LYS A 28 2.06 -12.51 5.76
CA LYS A 28 1.62 -11.28 5.11
C LYS A 28 1.01 -10.46 6.23
N LEU A 29 1.82 -9.58 6.80
CA LEU A 29 1.37 -8.54 7.71
C LEU A 29 0.28 -7.76 6.96
N SER A 30 -0.97 -8.12 7.20
CA SER A 30 -2.12 -7.38 6.69
C SER A 30 -2.22 -6.12 7.53
N ILE A 31 -1.39 -5.14 7.20
CA ILE A 31 -1.58 -3.77 7.68
C ILE A 31 -2.90 -3.35 7.07
N ASN A 32 -4.00 -3.47 7.83
CA ASN A 32 -5.27 -2.87 7.46
C ASN A 32 -5.00 -1.36 7.28
N PRO A 33 -4.92 -0.86 6.03
CA PRO A 33 -4.56 0.51 5.78
C PRO A 33 -5.86 1.29 5.83
N ASN A 34 -6.43 1.40 7.02
CA ASN A 34 -7.61 2.20 7.23
C ASN A 34 -7.17 3.66 7.06
N CYS A 35 -7.32 4.18 5.84
CA CYS A 35 -6.96 5.53 5.47
C CYS A 35 -8.21 6.38 5.64
N HIS A 36 -8.35 6.89 6.86
CA HIS A 36 -9.57 7.55 7.33
C HIS A 36 -9.87 8.83 6.57
N GLU A 37 -8.86 9.47 5.98
CA GLU A 37 -9.01 10.71 5.26
C GLU A 37 -8.74 10.51 3.77
N ASN A 38 -9.58 11.12 2.94
CA ASN A 38 -9.31 11.23 1.52
C ASN A 38 -9.80 12.58 0.98
N PHE A 39 -9.13 13.07 -0.06
CA PHE A 39 -9.58 14.26 -0.77
C PHE A 39 -9.16 14.18 -2.24
N THR A 40 -9.92 14.89 -3.08
CA THR A 40 -9.55 15.12 -4.48
C THR A 40 -9.23 16.59 -4.68
N GLY A 41 -8.04 16.87 -5.21
CA GLY A 41 -7.59 18.24 -5.42
C GLY A 41 -6.64 18.39 -6.60
N LYS A 42 -6.58 19.60 -7.14
CA LYS A 42 -5.62 20.00 -8.16
C LYS A 42 -4.39 20.59 -7.49
N VAL A 43 -3.20 20.12 -7.85
CA VAL A 43 -1.93 20.67 -7.33
C VAL A 43 -1.76 22.09 -7.85
N THR A 44 -1.59 23.05 -6.95
CA THR A 44 -1.30 24.44 -7.31
C THR A 44 0.18 24.74 -7.26
N SER A 45 0.91 24.15 -6.31
CA SER A 45 2.36 24.36 -6.17
C SER A 45 3.02 23.22 -5.41
N VAL A 46 4.29 23.00 -5.74
CA VAL A 46 5.21 22.12 -5.03
C VAL A 46 6.42 22.96 -4.65
N THR A 47 6.70 23.10 -3.36
CA THR A 47 7.78 23.93 -2.84
C THR A 47 8.75 23.08 -2.04
N ASP A 48 10.03 23.16 -2.37
CA ASP A 48 11.08 22.55 -1.56
C ASP A 48 11.14 23.17 -0.17
N LEU A 49 11.08 22.33 0.87
CA LEU A 49 11.35 22.77 2.23
C LEU A 49 12.85 22.64 2.45
N HIS A 50 13.57 23.77 2.44
CA HIS A 50 14.95 23.82 2.86
C HIS A 50 15.01 23.57 4.37
N THR A 51 15.26 22.32 4.76
CA THR A 51 15.62 21.96 6.13
C THR A 51 17.14 21.78 6.17
N PRO A 52 17.90 22.76 6.70
CA PRO A 52 19.32 22.54 6.90
C PRO A 52 19.49 21.39 7.91
N PHE A 53 20.44 20.48 7.65
CA PHE A 53 20.86 19.38 8.55
C PHE A 53 19.98 18.12 8.65
N THR A 54 19.05 17.86 7.73
CA THR A 54 18.33 16.56 7.69
C THR A 54 18.59 15.79 6.39
N SER A 55 18.82 14.48 6.50
CA SER A 55 18.98 13.57 5.35
C SER A 55 17.68 13.39 4.56
N LEU A 56 16.53 13.62 5.21
CA LEU A 56 15.20 13.49 4.62
C LEU A 56 14.70 14.85 4.13
N LYS A 57 15.03 15.19 2.88
CA LYS A 57 14.48 16.38 2.21
C LYS A 57 12.97 16.24 2.02
N ARG A 58 12.21 17.27 2.37
CA ARG A 58 10.74 17.31 2.24
C ARG A 58 10.30 18.38 1.26
N VAL A 59 9.15 18.17 0.63
CA VAL A 59 8.46 19.18 -0.17
C VAL A 59 7.07 19.43 0.40
N LYS A 60 6.63 20.68 0.30
CA LYS A 60 5.27 21.12 0.61
C LYS A 60 4.48 21.10 -0.69
N VAL A 61 3.35 20.40 -0.70
CA VAL A 61 2.45 20.34 -1.86
C VAL A 61 1.13 20.99 -1.46
N ASN A 62 0.73 22.00 -2.24
CA ASN A 62 -0.53 22.71 -2.04
C ASN A 62 -1.55 22.25 -3.08
N PHE A 63 -2.78 22.01 -2.62
CA PHE A 63 -3.90 21.58 -3.44
C PHE A 63 -5.04 22.59 -3.34
N THR A 64 -5.74 22.79 -4.44
CA THR A 64 -7.10 23.33 -4.43
C THR A 64 -8.08 22.16 -4.51
N LEU A 65 -8.96 22.06 -3.52
CA LEU A 65 -9.98 21.03 -3.44
C LEU A 65 -11.10 21.30 -4.45
N LYS A 66 -11.60 20.23 -5.09
CA LYS A 66 -12.70 20.32 -6.07
C LYS A 66 -14.10 20.14 -5.45
N ASP A 67 -14.20 19.96 -4.13
CA ASP A 67 -15.48 19.66 -3.50
C ASP A 67 -16.29 20.95 -3.26
N ASN A 68 -17.52 20.95 -3.79
CA ASN A 68 -18.45 22.07 -3.69
C ASN A 68 -19.09 22.20 -2.31
N ASN A 69 -19.02 21.16 -1.47
CA ASN A 69 -19.58 21.16 -0.12
C ASN A 69 -18.64 21.75 0.94
N ILE A 70 -17.40 22.07 0.57
CA ILE A 70 -16.39 22.60 1.48
C ILE A 70 -16.47 24.13 1.53
N LYS A 71 -16.47 24.69 2.76
CA LYS A 71 -16.44 26.14 2.99
C LYS A 71 -15.27 26.78 2.25
N LYS A 72 -15.46 28.00 1.73
CA LYS A 72 -14.49 28.70 0.86
C LYS A 72 -13.08 28.80 1.46
N GLU A 73 -12.99 28.88 2.80
CA GLU A 73 -11.75 28.96 3.58
C GLU A 73 -10.97 27.64 3.62
N GLU A 74 -11.64 26.50 3.44
CA GLU A 74 -11.04 25.16 3.51
C GLU A 74 -10.79 24.56 2.11
N ARG A 75 -10.94 25.36 1.05
CA ARG A 75 -10.69 24.96 -0.35
C ARG A 75 -9.22 24.69 -0.67
N THR A 76 -8.31 24.95 0.27
CA THR A 76 -6.89 24.65 0.10
C THR A 76 -6.43 23.62 1.11
N ARG A 77 -5.76 22.57 0.62
CA ARG A 77 -5.13 21.55 1.47
C ARG A 77 -3.63 21.56 1.23
N THR A 78 -2.86 21.51 2.30
CA THR A 78 -1.40 21.40 2.24
C THR A 78 -0.97 20.06 2.81
N ILE A 79 -0.08 19.35 2.13
CA ILE A 79 0.61 18.18 2.69
C ILE A 79 2.12 18.36 2.59
N LYS A 80 2.86 17.63 3.43
CA LYS A 80 4.32 17.56 3.38
C LYS A 80 4.72 16.13 3.06
N ILE A 81 5.53 15.94 2.02
CA ILE A 81 6.00 14.62 1.60
C ILE A 81 7.52 14.60 1.46
N LEU A 82 8.12 13.43 1.33
CA LEU A 82 9.53 13.29 1.01
C LEU A 82 9.80 13.68 -0.45
N LYS A 83 10.87 14.45 -0.68
CA LYS A 83 11.26 14.92 -2.01
C LYS A 83 11.57 13.77 -2.97
N TYR A 84 12.19 12.72 -2.45
CA TYR A 84 12.61 11.53 -3.20
C TYR A 84 11.79 10.30 -2.79
N GLY A 85 10.53 10.50 -2.40
CA GLY A 85 9.61 9.41 -2.11
C GLY A 85 9.08 8.73 -3.38
N GLU A 86 8.28 7.68 -3.21
CA GLU A 86 7.68 6.93 -4.33
C GLU A 86 6.69 7.75 -5.16
N THR A 87 6.12 8.82 -4.58
CA THR A 87 5.14 9.68 -5.25
C THR A 87 5.72 11.06 -5.53
N THR A 88 5.65 11.48 -6.78
CA THR A 88 5.95 12.86 -7.21
C THR A 88 4.67 13.56 -7.64
N PHE A 89 4.48 14.81 -7.22
CA PHE A 89 3.33 15.62 -7.59
C PHE A 89 3.70 16.65 -8.67
N GLU A 90 2.81 16.84 -9.63
CA GLU A 90 2.98 17.78 -10.73
C GLU A 90 1.99 18.94 -10.61
N PRO A 91 2.47 20.20 -10.66
CA PRO A 91 1.58 21.36 -10.72
C PRO A 91 0.58 21.26 -11.87
N GLY A 92 -0.68 21.62 -11.62
CA GLY A 92 -1.76 21.55 -12.60
C GLY A 92 -2.46 20.20 -12.71
N SER A 93 -1.86 19.12 -12.20
CA SER A 93 -2.50 17.79 -12.20
C SER A 93 -3.47 17.62 -11.03
N SER A 94 -4.52 16.81 -11.25
CA SER A 94 -5.50 16.44 -10.20
C SER A 94 -5.17 15.07 -9.61
N TYR A 95 -5.32 14.92 -8.30
CA TYR A 95 -5.04 13.67 -7.59
C TYR A 95 -6.15 13.36 -6.58
N LEU A 96 -6.43 12.06 -6.45
CA LEU A 96 -7.13 11.49 -5.31
C LEU A 96 -6.08 11.02 -4.31
N VAL A 97 -6.01 11.69 -3.16
CA VAL A 97 -5.03 11.41 -2.11
C VAL A 97 -5.76 10.80 -0.93
N LYS A 98 -5.27 9.66 -0.44
CA LYS A 98 -5.73 9.01 0.79
C LYS A 98 -4.65 9.13 1.86
N LEU A 99 -5.03 9.61 3.04
CA LEU A 99 -4.16 9.88 4.17
C LEU A 99 -4.54 9.06 5.41
N ARG A 100 -3.55 8.85 6.26
CA ARG A 100 -3.68 8.39 7.65
C ARG A 100 -2.72 9.20 8.50
N ASP A 101 -3.22 10.01 9.43
CA ASP A 101 -2.40 10.80 10.36
C ASP A 101 -1.29 11.63 9.65
N ASN A 102 -1.63 12.23 8.51
CA ASN A 102 -0.73 12.96 7.58
C ASN A 102 0.24 12.12 6.73
N TYR A 103 0.23 10.79 6.86
CA TYR A 103 0.96 9.89 5.97
C TYR A 103 0.11 9.54 4.76
N ILE A 104 0.74 9.52 3.60
CA ILE A 104 0.09 9.08 2.36
C ILE A 104 -0.03 7.56 2.37
N CYS A 105 -1.25 7.08 2.24
CA CYS A 105 -1.52 5.67 1.98
C CYS A 105 -1.54 5.34 0.48
N SER A 106 -2.16 6.21 -0.30
CA SER A 106 -2.41 5.98 -1.73
C SER A 106 -2.61 7.31 -2.43
N VAL A 107 -2.05 7.41 -3.64
CA VAL A 107 -2.20 8.56 -4.51
C VAL A 107 -2.52 8.05 -5.90
N ASN A 108 -3.60 8.56 -6.48
CA ASN A 108 -3.98 8.23 -7.86
C ASN A 108 -4.14 9.54 -8.63
N LYS A 109 -3.42 9.67 -9.75
CA LYS A 109 -3.60 10.78 -10.68
C LYS A 109 -4.96 10.62 -11.36
N VAL A 110 -5.80 11.64 -11.25
CA VAL A 110 -7.15 11.64 -11.83
C VAL A 110 -7.07 12.43 -13.13
N LYS A 111 -7.48 11.81 -14.26
CA LYS A 111 -7.63 12.54 -15.51
C LYS A 111 -8.71 13.61 -15.32
N SER A 112 -8.38 14.86 -15.60
CA SER A 112 -9.40 15.90 -15.73
C SER A 112 -10.28 15.52 -16.91
N ILE A 113 -11.58 15.28 -16.63
CA ILE A 113 -12.64 15.18 -17.64
C ILE A 113 -12.84 16.57 -18.23
#